data_AF-A0A3M0ZUH8-F1
#
_entry.id   AF-A0A3M0ZUH8-F1
#
_cell.length_a   1.000
_cell.length_b   1.000
_cell.length_c   1.000
_cell.angle_alpha   90.00
_cell.angle_beta   90.00
_cell.angle_gamma   90.00
#
_symmetry.space_group_name_H-M   'P 1'
#
loop_
_entity.id
_entity.type
_entity.pdbx_description
1 polymer ?
#
loop_
_entity_poly.entity_id
_entity_poly.type
_entity_poly.pdbx_seq_one_letter_code
_entity_poly.pdbx_strand_id
1 'polypeptide(L)' 'PHSQKEDPTHVVDSSPIKRIAVAVCPSRDLAYAISLAKHMGIETLTADFGHIASGDILKSASHWVDLSDSETIWR' A
#
# COMPACT_ATOMS: atom_id res chain seq x y z
N PRO A 1 20.16 42.76 23.70
CA PRO A 1 20.24 42.27 22.31
C PRO A 1 19.85 40.77 22.24
N HIS A 2 18.54 40.50 22.20
CA HIS A 2 18.03 39.14 22.07
C HIS A 2 18.14 38.69 20.61
N SER A 3 18.99 37.70 20.39
CA SER A 3 19.17 37.02 19.11
C SER A 3 17.88 36.24 18.79
N GLN A 4 17.13 36.69 17.79
CA GLN A 4 16.03 35.93 17.20
C GLN A 4 16.64 34.77 16.43
N LYS A 5 16.53 33.55 16.97
CA LYS A 5 16.73 32.33 16.19
C LYS A 5 15.54 32.20 15.24
N GLU A 6 15.81 32.34 13.95
CA GLU A 6 14.85 32.09 12.89
C GLU A 6 14.38 30.62 12.96
N ASP A 7 13.06 30.44 13.02
CA ASP A 7 12.42 29.13 12.98
C ASP A 7 12.71 28.46 11.62
N PRO A 8 13.09 27.18 11.57
CA PRO A 8 13.36 26.51 10.30
C PRO A 8 12.03 26.36 9.56
N THR A 9 11.87 27.19 8.53
CA THR A 9 10.81 27.13 7.53
C THR A 9 10.52 25.67 7.17
N HIS A 10 9.33 25.19 7.50
CA HIS A 10 8.84 23.86 7.15
C HIS A 10 8.72 23.83 5.62
N VAL A 11 9.73 23.29 4.94
CA VAL A 11 9.70 23.11 3.49
C VAL A 11 8.58 22.11 3.22
N VAL A 12 7.43 22.61 2.74
CA VAL A 12 6.32 21.75 2.33
C VAL A 12 6.82 20.99 1.11
N ASP A 13 7.14 19.71 1.29
CA ASP A 13 7.48 18.83 0.19
C ASP A 13 6.29 18.81 -0.78
N SER A 14 6.50 19.37 -1.96
CA SER A 14 5.50 19.46 -3.04
C SER A 14 5.56 18.26 -3.97
N SER A 15 6.33 17.23 -3.62
CA SER A 15 6.32 15.97 -4.34
C SER A 15 4.90 15.38 -4.38
N PRO A 16 4.47 14.82 -5.52
CA PRO A 16 3.16 14.20 -5.61
C PRO A 16 3.08 13.04 -4.62
N ILE A 17 2.15 13.13 -3.66
CA ILE A 17 1.95 12.11 -2.63
C ILE A 17 1.58 10.78 -3.30
N LYS A 18 2.51 9.83 -3.27
CA LYS A 18 2.27 8.46 -3.71
C LYS A 18 1.39 7.75 -2.68
N ARG A 19 0.17 7.36 -3.08
CA ARG A 19 -0.76 6.61 -2.23
C ARG A 19 -0.63 5.12 -2.51
N ILE A 20 -0.34 4.34 -1.49
CA ILE A 20 -0.22 2.89 -1.55
C ILE A 20 -1.22 2.29 -0.56
N ALA A 21 -2.07 1.39 -1.03
CA ALA A 21 -2.99 0.60 -0.22
C ALA A 21 -2.52 -0.85 -0.17
N VAL A 22 -2.29 -1.36 1.03
CA VAL A 22 -1.82 -2.73 1.26
C VAL A 22 -2.95 -3.52 1.93
N ALA A 23 -3.31 -4.66 1.35
CA ALA A 23 -4.31 -5.57 1.90
C ALA A 23 -3.68 -6.96 2.13
N VAL A 24 -3.66 -7.40 3.39
CA VAL A 24 -3.07 -8.69 3.80
C VAL A 24 -4.19 -9.69 4.07
N CYS A 25 -4.10 -10.86 3.45
CA CYS A 25 -5.11 -11.91 3.45
C CYS A 25 -6.55 -11.37 3.21
N PRO A 26 -6.77 -10.56 2.14
CA PRO A 26 -8.08 -9.98 1.91
C PRO A 26 -9.13 -11.05 1.59
N SER A 27 -10.37 -10.83 2.03
CA SER A 27 -11.50 -11.63 1.56
C SER A 27 -11.87 -11.27 0.12
N ARG A 28 -12.54 -12.19 -0.58
CA ARG A 28 -13.03 -11.96 -1.96
C ARG A 28 -13.91 -10.72 -2.09
N ASP A 29 -14.67 -10.38 -1.06
CA ASP A 29 -15.59 -9.24 -1.06
C ASP A 29 -14.85 -7.88 -1.19
N LEU A 30 -13.56 -7.84 -0.86
CA LEU A 30 -12.73 -6.65 -1.03
C LEU A 30 -12.26 -6.43 -2.46
N ALA A 31 -12.44 -7.38 -3.39
CA ALA A 31 -11.96 -7.26 -4.77
C ALA A 31 -12.49 -5.98 -5.47
N TYR A 32 -13.75 -5.63 -5.24
CA TYR A 32 -14.32 -4.41 -5.81
C TYR A 32 -13.66 -3.14 -5.24
N ALA A 33 -13.47 -3.08 -3.91
CA ALA A 33 -12.86 -1.94 -3.25
C ALA A 33 -11.39 -1.75 -3.69
N ILE A 34 -10.65 -2.85 -3.82
CA ILE A 34 -9.26 -2.84 -4.31
C ILE A 34 -9.22 -2.37 -5.77
N SER A 35 -10.11 -2.88 -6.62
CA SER A 35 -10.21 -2.44 -8.03
C SER A 35 -10.57 -0.95 -8.14
N LEU A 36 -11.48 -0.45 -7.32
CA LEU A 36 -11.84 0.96 -7.30
C LEU A 36 -10.65 1.83 -6.88
N ALA A 37 -9.93 1.44 -5.83
CA ALA A 37 -8.72 2.15 -5.39
C ALA A 37 -7.67 2.22 -6.52
N LYS A 38 -7.46 1.10 -7.22
CA LYS A 38 -6.59 1.04 -8.41
C LYS A 38 -7.05 1.99 -9.51
N HIS A 39 -8.35 2.05 -9.82
CA HIS A 39 -8.90 3.00 -10.80
C HIS A 39 -8.75 4.47 -10.36
N MET A 40 -8.73 4.75 -9.06
CA MET A 40 -8.48 6.09 -8.51
C MET A 40 -6.99 6.47 -8.52
N GLY A 41 -6.11 5.65 -9.09
CA GLY A 41 -4.67 5.90 -9.15
C GLY A 41 -3.93 5.59 -7.85
N ILE A 42 -4.55 4.85 -6.92
CA ILE A 42 -3.88 4.33 -5.73
C ILE A 42 -3.15 3.05 -6.12
N GLU A 43 -1.88 2.94 -5.78
CA GLU A 43 -1.15 1.69 -5.95
C GLU A 43 -1.68 0.67 -4.95
N THR A 44 -2.14 -0.49 -5.43
CA THR A 44 -2.71 -1.54 -4.58
C THR A 44 -1.80 -2.75 -4.53
N LEU A 45 -1.46 -3.19 -3.33
CA LEU A 45 -0.68 -4.39 -3.08
C LEU A 45 -1.50 -5.36 -2.25
N THR A 46 -1.62 -6.60 -2.70
CA THR A 46 -2.23 -7.68 -1.95
C THR A 46 -1.18 -8.69 -1.53
N ALA A 47 -1.23 -9.19 -0.30
CA ALA A 47 -0.34 -10.25 0.16
C ALA A 47 -1.15 -11.36 0.83
N ASP A 48 -0.90 -12.62 0.49
CA ASP A 48 -1.51 -13.79 1.14
C ASP A 48 -0.62 -15.02 1.04
N PHE A 49 -1.03 -16.15 1.59
CA PHE A 49 -0.26 -17.41 1.60
C PHE A 49 -0.58 -18.33 0.40
N GLY A 50 -0.95 -17.77 -0.76
CA GLY A 50 -1.26 -18.54 -1.96
C GLY A 50 -2.60 -19.32 -1.93
N HIS A 51 -3.21 -19.47 -0.76
CA HIS A 51 -4.46 -20.24 -0.57
C HIS A 51 -5.74 -19.43 -0.76
N ILE A 52 -5.68 -18.11 -0.55
CA ILE A 52 -6.86 -17.22 -0.46
C ILE A 52 -7.04 -16.33 -1.70
N ALA A 53 -6.02 -16.27 -2.57
CA ALA A 53 -6.02 -15.52 -3.81
C ALA A 53 -7.07 -16.08 -4.80
N SER A 54 -8.35 -15.81 -4.55
CA SER A 54 -9.37 -15.94 -5.57
C SER A 54 -8.93 -15.09 -6.76
N GLY A 55 -9.06 -15.60 -7.98
CA GLY A 55 -8.58 -14.89 -9.18
C GLY A 55 -9.13 -13.47 -9.31
N ASP A 56 -10.22 -13.14 -8.62
CA ASP A 56 -10.79 -11.80 -8.54
C ASP A 56 -9.89 -10.82 -7.77
N ILE A 57 -9.28 -11.25 -6.65
CA ILE A 57 -8.35 -10.43 -5.86
C ILE A 57 -7.09 -10.12 -6.66
N LEU A 58 -6.48 -11.15 -7.27
CA LEU A 58 -5.27 -10.99 -8.09
C LEU A 58 -5.47 -10.02 -9.26
N LYS A 59 -6.65 -10.04 -9.89
CA LYS A 59 -6.98 -9.11 -10.99
C LYS A 59 -7.25 -7.69 -10.49
N SER A 60 -7.75 -7.55 -9.26
CA SER A 60 -8.12 -6.26 -8.69
C SER A 60 -6.93 -5.42 -8.24
N ALA A 61 -5.84 -6.05 -7.79
CA ALA A 61 -4.65 -5.38 -7.28
C ALA A 61 -3.67 -4.96 -8.40
N SER A 62 -2.72 -4.08 -8.08
CA SER A 62 -1.58 -3.76 -8.95
C SER A 62 -0.44 -4.76 -8.78
N HIS A 63 -0.23 -5.24 -7.55
CA HIS A 63 0.82 -6.19 -7.20
C HIS A 63 0.29 -7.27 -6.25
N TRP A 64 0.86 -8.47 -6.34
CA TRP A 64 0.60 -9.57 -5.40
C TRP A 64 1.91 -10.11 -4.84
N VAL A 65 1.92 -10.43 -3.56
CA VAL A 65 3.06 -11.01 -2.83
C VAL A 65 2.60 -12.31 -2.17
N ASP A 66 3.28 -13.41 -2.48
CA ASP A 66 3.08 -14.66 -1.76
C ASP A 66 3.89 -14.66 -0.46
N LEU A 67 3.20 -14.90 0.65
CA LEU A 67 3.75 -15.00 1.99
C LEU A 67 4.07 -16.45 2.37
N SER A 68 3.75 -17.46 1.55
CA SER A 68 4.15 -18.85 1.83
C SER A 68 5.66 -19.03 1.85
N ASP A 69 6.37 -18.28 1.00
CA ASP A 69 7.82 -18.36 0.83
C ASP A 69 8.58 -17.50 1.86
N SER A 70 7.85 -16.87 2.78
CA SER A 70 8.35 -15.84 3.68
C SER A 70 8.95 -16.35 4.99
N GLU A 71 9.52 -17.56 5.01
CA GLU A 71 10.26 -18.12 6.16
C GLU A 71 11.32 -17.16 6.75
N THR A 72 11.66 -16.09 6.04
CA THR A 72 12.65 -15.07 6.36
C THR A 72 12.11 -13.73 6.90
N ILE A 73 10.80 -13.44 6.88
CA ILE A 73 10.30 -12.13 7.40
C ILE A 73 10.33 -12.08 8.94
N TRP A 74 10.28 -13.23 9.60
CA TRP A 74 10.16 -13.33 11.06
C TRP A 74 11.46 -13.76 11.77
N ARG A 75 12.61 -13.73 11.09
CA ARG A 75 13.94 -14.02 11.68
C ARG A 75 14.73 -12.75 11.97
#